data_AF-A0A971FDU3-F1
#
_entry.id   AF-A0A971FDU3-F1
#
_cell.length_a   1.000
_cell.length_b   1.000
_cell.length_c   1.000
_cell.angle_alpha   90.00
_cell.angle_beta   90.00
_cell.angle_gamma   90.00
#
_symmetry.space_group_name_H-M   'P 1'
#
loop_
_entity.id
_entity.type
_entity.pdbx_description
1 polymer ?
#
loop_
_entity_poly.entity_id
_entity_poly.type
_entity_poly.pdbx_seq_one_letter_code
_entity_poly.pdbx_strand_id
1 'polypeptide(L)'
;MDKRKVLVYLVVPAAVSLALTVLYFSGNIVLQRLVCPKLPPLSPDAWREFGLLEGLQNLVLLALAGVACAGALRKKHALERVAWAGLAACALFVLAEEIDYGTHVRAYFFDGNEFHWFQPMREWPPELVAKIDLESQPVNIHNQPGVNKAFKKAGDLLIGGVFVLLPLLAMRFRNKWLQYAAPDRYAILTVIAIVLLRSLTHALGSWEESQVGTLRDLMEAFHAGQAGDHAAALATGREPGAISSNLSEFRELNFYYLLLVYCAGLVFCRRSPLEPEDVSGEPSSEA
;
A
#
# COMPACT_ATOMS: atom_id res chain seq x y z
N MET A 1 24.48 3.40 15.96
CA MET A 1 23.29 3.16 15.12
C MET A 1 23.75 3.09 13.67
N ASP A 2 23.32 2.07 12.91
CA ASP A 2 23.72 1.89 11.51
C ASP A 2 22.90 2.85 10.64
N LYS A 3 23.56 3.85 10.05
CA LYS A 3 22.91 4.90 9.24
C LYS A 3 22.19 4.33 8.02
N ARG A 4 22.72 3.27 7.39
CA ARG A 4 22.11 2.66 6.19
C ARG A 4 20.81 1.96 6.56
N LYS A 5 20.79 1.27 7.71
CA LYS A 5 19.58 0.62 8.22
C LYS A 5 18.51 1.62 8.61
N VAL A 6 18.88 2.73 9.25
CA VAL A 6 17.92 3.82 9.56
C VAL A 6 17.37 4.45 8.30
N LEU A 7 18.21 4.67 7.27
CA LEU A 7 17.76 5.19 5.99
C LEU A 7 16.69 4.28 5.37
N VAL A 8 16.97 2.98 5.28
CA VAL A 8 16.06 2.00 4.65
C VAL A 8 14.80 1.76 5.48
N TYR A 9 14.92 1.49 6.78
CA TYR A 9 13.77 1.09 7.60
C TYR A 9 12.93 2.27 8.12
N LEU A 10 13.48 3.48 8.20
CA LEU A 10 12.72 4.61 8.75
C LEU A 10 12.58 5.74 7.74
N VAL A 11 13.69 6.29 7.26
CA VAL A 11 13.66 7.54 6.49
C VAL A 11 12.95 7.37 5.16
N VAL A 12 13.28 6.35 4.37
CA VAL A 12 12.65 6.11 3.05
C VAL A 12 11.13 5.92 3.17
N PRO A 13 10.61 4.92 3.92
CA PRO A 13 9.17 4.69 4.01
C PRO A 13 8.45 5.91 4.60
N ALA A 14 8.98 6.51 5.67
CA ALA A 14 8.34 7.66 6.29
C ALA A 14 8.32 8.90 5.37
N ALA A 15 9.43 9.19 4.67
CA ALA A 15 9.50 10.33 3.77
C ALA A 15 8.56 10.19 2.57
N VAL A 16 8.50 8.99 1.97
CA VAL A 16 7.57 8.73 0.85
C VAL A 16 6.12 8.92 1.32
N SER A 17 5.73 8.30 2.43
CA SER A 17 4.36 8.42 2.91
C SER A 17 4.01 9.82 3.40
N LEU A 18 4.93 10.55 4.05
CA LEU A 18 4.72 11.95 4.41
C LEU A 18 4.57 12.82 3.16
N ALA A 19 5.39 12.62 2.13
CA ALA A 19 5.28 13.36 0.88
C ALA A 19 3.90 13.13 0.24
N LEU A 20 3.46 11.87 0.12
CA LEU A 20 2.13 11.55 -0.40
C LEU A 20 1.02 12.15 0.46
N THR A 21 1.15 12.10 1.79
CA THR A 21 0.18 12.69 2.73
C THR A 21 0.08 14.20 2.54
N VAL A 22 1.23 14.90 2.42
CA VAL A 22 1.27 16.34 2.20
C VAL A 22 0.65 16.72 0.86
N LEU A 23 1.00 16.01 -0.22
CA LEU A 23 0.40 16.24 -1.54
C LEU A 23 -1.12 16.05 -1.49
N TYR A 24 -1.57 14.98 -0.84
CA TYR A 24 -2.98 14.62 -0.73
C TYR A 24 -3.80 15.60 0.12
N PHE A 25 -3.27 16.08 1.23
CA PHE A 25 -3.98 17.03 2.11
C PHE A 25 -3.61 18.51 1.84
N SER A 26 -2.89 18.78 0.75
CA SER A 26 -2.41 20.13 0.39
C SER A 26 -3.51 21.15 0.10
N GLY A 27 -4.71 20.68 -0.26
CA GLY A 27 -5.78 21.54 -0.80
C GLY A 27 -5.54 22.00 -2.23
N ASN A 28 -4.41 21.62 -2.85
CA ASN A 28 -4.15 21.89 -4.27
C ASN A 28 -4.65 20.71 -5.10
N ILE A 29 -5.71 20.93 -5.90
CA ILE A 29 -6.38 19.88 -6.67
C ILE A 29 -5.43 19.04 -7.54
N VAL A 30 -4.41 19.66 -8.15
CA VAL A 30 -3.46 18.94 -9.00
C VAL A 30 -2.63 17.96 -8.17
N LEU A 31 -2.13 18.40 -7.02
CA LEU A 31 -1.33 17.55 -6.12
C LEU A 31 -2.17 16.43 -5.50
N GLN A 32 -3.42 16.72 -5.12
CA GLN A 32 -4.34 15.70 -4.59
C GLN A 32 -4.61 14.61 -5.64
N ARG A 33 -4.92 15.03 -6.88
CA ARG A 33 -5.26 14.12 -7.97
C ARG A 33 -4.06 13.39 -8.56
N LEU A 34 -2.84 13.89 -8.36
CA LEU A 34 -1.63 13.12 -8.62
C LEU A 34 -1.57 11.89 -7.70
N VAL A 35 -1.92 12.06 -6.41
CA VAL A 35 -1.88 10.98 -5.42
C VAL A 35 -3.03 10.00 -5.63
N CYS A 36 -4.25 10.50 -5.76
CA CYS A 36 -5.45 9.72 -6.01
C CYS A 36 -6.42 10.54 -6.89
N PRO A 37 -6.45 10.25 -8.21
CA PRO A 37 -7.27 11.00 -9.15
C PRO A 37 -8.74 10.65 -8.98
N LYS A 38 -9.63 11.52 -9.47
CA LYS A 38 -11.04 11.22 -9.65
C LYS A 38 -11.33 11.12 -11.13
N LEU A 39 -11.89 9.99 -11.56
CA LEU A 39 -11.98 9.60 -12.96
C LEU A 39 -13.42 9.28 -13.35
N PRO A 40 -14.32 10.28 -13.44
CA PRO A 40 -15.65 10.02 -13.96
C PRO A 40 -15.58 9.51 -15.41
N PRO A 41 -16.53 8.66 -15.84
CA PRO A 41 -17.70 8.18 -15.09
C PRO A 41 -17.40 6.93 -14.25
N LEU A 42 -16.14 6.54 -14.03
CA LEU A 42 -15.82 5.41 -13.15
C LEU A 42 -16.39 5.66 -11.75
N SER A 43 -16.71 4.58 -11.05
CA SER A 43 -17.17 4.66 -9.67
C SER A 43 -16.07 5.15 -8.72
N PRO A 44 -16.44 5.73 -7.56
CA PRO A 44 -15.46 6.15 -6.55
C PRO A 44 -14.51 5.03 -6.11
N ASP A 45 -15.01 3.80 -6.02
CA ASP A 45 -14.21 2.63 -5.65
C ASP A 45 -13.18 2.25 -6.72
N ALA A 46 -13.37 2.64 -7.98
CA ALA A 46 -12.38 2.44 -9.03
C ALA A 46 -11.35 3.58 -9.09
N TRP A 47 -11.65 4.78 -8.56
CA TRP A 47 -10.74 5.93 -8.59
C TRP A 47 -9.47 5.71 -7.77
N ARG A 48 -9.61 5.00 -6.64
CA ARG A 48 -8.48 4.64 -5.78
C ARG A 48 -7.46 3.72 -6.46
N GLU A 49 -7.88 2.99 -7.50
CA GLU A 49 -7.00 2.06 -8.23
C GLU A 49 -6.00 2.79 -9.15
N PHE A 50 -5.97 4.12 -9.09
CA PHE A 50 -5.11 4.98 -9.89
C PHE A 50 -4.32 5.95 -9.02
N GLY A 51 -3.34 6.61 -9.66
CA GLY A 51 -2.53 7.65 -9.03
C GLY A 51 -1.24 7.13 -8.44
N LEU A 52 -0.50 8.03 -7.82
CA LEU A 52 0.85 7.76 -7.33
C LEU A 52 0.86 6.81 -6.12
N LEU A 53 -0.13 6.90 -5.24
CA LEU A 53 -0.19 6.03 -4.05
C LEU A 53 -0.33 4.56 -4.47
N GLU A 54 -1.35 4.28 -5.27
CA GLU A 54 -1.64 2.94 -5.77
C GLU A 54 -0.56 2.44 -6.73
N GLY A 55 -0.08 3.28 -7.64
CA GLY A 55 1.00 2.92 -8.55
C GLY A 55 2.29 2.51 -7.80
N LEU A 56 2.58 3.13 -6.65
CA LEU A 56 3.70 2.74 -5.80
C LEU A 56 3.44 1.42 -5.06
N GLN A 57 2.22 1.17 -4.56
CA GLN A 57 1.83 -0.12 -3.97
C GLN A 57 2.06 -1.26 -4.97
N ASN A 58 1.52 -1.11 -6.17
CA ASN A 58 1.65 -2.07 -7.26
C ASN A 58 3.11 -2.30 -7.66
N LEU A 59 3.91 -1.24 -7.75
CA LEU A 59 5.34 -1.36 -8.04
C LEU A 59 6.09 -2.14 -6.95
N VAL A 60 5.77 -1.90 -5.67
CA VAL A 60 6.38 -2.60 -4.54
C VAL A 60 5.97 -4.08 -4.51
N LEU A 61 4.70 -4.40 -4.78
CA LEU A 61 4.22 -5.78 -4.89
C LEU A 61 4.87 -6.52 -6.06
N LEU A 62 5.01 -5.87 -7.21
CA LEU A 62 5.71 -6.45 -8.36
C LEU A 62 7.19 -6.70 -8.04
N ALA A 63 7.86 -5.77 -7.35
CA ALA A 63 9.22 -5.96 -6.87
C ALA A 63 9.31 -7.12 -5.86
N LEU A 64 8.34 -7.27 -4.97
CA LEU A 64 8.26 -8.37 -4.01
C LEU A 64 8.12 -9.72 -4.73
N ALA A 65 7.25 -9.82 -5.74
CA ALA A 65 7.13 -10.99 -6.58
C ALA A 65 8.46 -11.33 -7.28
N GLY A 66 9.16 -10.33 -7.83
CA GLY A 66 10.48 -10.48 -8.42
C GLY A 66 11.53 -11.02 -7.44
N VAL A 67 11.58 -10.46 -6.22
CA VAL A 67 12.47 -10.94 -5.14
C VAL A 67 12.13 -12.37 -4.73
N ALA A 68 10.85 -12.72 -4.63
CA ALA A 68 10.40 -14.07 -4.30
C ALA A 68 10.79 -15.07 -5.40
N CYS A 69 10.61 -14.73 -6.68
CA CYS A 69 11.11 -15.52 -7.80
C CYS A 69 12.63 -15.72 -7.73
N ALA A 70 13.40 -14.65 -7.44
CA ALA A 70 14.84 -14.77 -7.23
C ALA A 70 15.18 -15.70 -6.06
N GLY A 71 14.40 -15.67 -4.97
CA GLY A 71 14.50 -16.62 -3.86
C GLY A 71 14.31 -18.07 -4.30
N ALA A 72 13.27 -18.34 -5.11
CA ALA A 72 12.97 -19.68 -5.62
C ALA A 72 14.05 -20.24 -6.55
N LEU A 73 14.75 -19.36 -7.26
CA LEU A 73 15.86 -19.72 -8.15
C LEU A 73 17.20 -19.86 -7.41
N ARG A 74 17.44 -19.07 -6.36
CA ARG A 74 18.73 -19.02 -5.66
C ARG A 74 18.88 -20.04 -4.54
N LYS A 75 17.80 -20.42 -3.85
CA LYS A 75 17.89 -21.32 -2.70
C LYS A 75 18.17 -22.75 -3.17
N LYS A 76 19.08 -23.45 -2.48
CA LYS A 76 19.48 -24.82 -2.84
C LYS A 76 18.43 -25.86 -2.42
N HIS A 77 17.77 -25.62 -1.29
CA HIS A 77 16.85 -26.58 -0.68
C HIS A 77 15.45 -26.50 -1.29
N ALA A 78 14.89 -27.65 -1.68
CA ALA A 78 13.60 -27.72 -2.36
C ALA A 78 12.46 -27.06 -1.55
N LEU A 79 12.44 -27.26 -0.23
CA LEU A 79 11.43 -26.65 0.64
C LEU A 79 11.48 -25.11 0.60
N GLU A 80 12.67 -24.51 0.65
CA GLU A 80 12.80 -23.05 0.54
C GLU A 80 12.37 -22.57 -0.85
N ARG A 81 12.73 -23.30 -1.90
CA ARG A 81 12.33 -22.95 -3.27
C ARG A 81 10.82 -22.95 -3.44
N VAL A 82 10.14 -23.96 -2.91
CA VAL A 82 8.68 -24.06 -2.92
C VAL A 82 8.05 -22.94 -2.10
N ALA A 83 8.59 -22.62 -0.91
CA ALA A 83 8.09 -21.52 -0.10
C ALA A 83 8.21 -20.16 -0.82
N TRP A 84 9.35 -19.90 -1.48
CA TRP A 84 9.55 -18.68 -2.27
C TRP A 84 8.66 -18.62 -3.52
N ALA A 85 8.48 -19.74 -4.23
CA ALA A 85 7.56 -19.82 -5.36
C ALA A 85 6.11 -19.56 -4.92
N GLY A 86 5.70 -20.13 -3.78
CA GLY A 86 4.41 -19.85 -3.16
C GLY A 86 4.24 -18.37 -2.81
N LEU A 87 5.26 -17.74 -2.20
CA LEU A 87 5.23 -16.31 -1.91
C LEU A 87 5.12 -15.45 -3.18
N ALA A 88 5.82 -15.83 -4.27
CA ALA A 88 5.70 -15.12 -5.54
C ALA A 88 4.27 -15.21 -6.10
N ALA A 89 3.66 -16.39 -6.08
CA ALA A 89 2.27 -16.57 -6.48
C ALA A 89 1.31 -15.76 -5.62
N CYS A 90 1.50 -15.74 -4.29
CA CYS A 90 0.71 -14.91 -3.39
C CYS A 90 0.88 -13.41 -3.66
N ALA A 91 2.10 -12.93 -3.90
CA ALA A 91 2.34 -11.51 -4.21
C ALA A 91 1.70 -11.11 -5.54
N LEU A 92 1.75 -11.97 -6.56
CA LEU A 92 1.05 -11.74 -7.83
C LEU A 92 -0.47 -11.80 -7.69
N PHE A 93 -0.98 -12.68 -6.82
CA PHE A 93 -2.40 -12.71 -6.51
C PHE A 93 -2.85 -11.42 -5.82
N VAL A 94 -2.11 -10.96 -4.80
CA VAL A 94 -2.39 -9.67 -4.14
C VAL A 94 -2.29 -8.54 -5.16
N LEU A 95 -1.25 -8.49 -5.99
CA LEU A 95 -1.15 -7.49 -7.06
C LEU A 95 -2.37 -7.50 -7.99
N ALA A 96 -2.82 -8.67 -8.42
CA ALA A 96 -4.01 -8.80 -9.27
C ALA A 96 -5.28 -8.34 -8.55
N GLU A 97 -5.38 -8.63 -7.25
CA GLU A 97 -6.47 -8.15 -6.39
C GLU A 97 -6.46 -6.62 -6.29
N GLU A 98 -5.33 -6.00 -5.94
CA GLU A 98 -5.16 -4.53 -5.85
C GLU A 98 -5.57 -3.86 -7.17
N ILE A 99 -5.13 -4.39 -8.33
CA ILE A 99 -5.52 -3.81 -9.62
C ILE A 99 -6.93 -4.22 -10.11
N ASP A 100 -7.79 -4.76 -9.24
CA ASP A 100 -9.11 -5.30 -9.60
C ASP A 100 -9.11 -6.16 -10.87
N TYR A 101 -8.09 -7.01 -11.03
CA TYR A 101 -7.86 -7.85 -12.22
C TYR A 101 -7.78 -7.07 -13.55
N GLY A 102 -7.49 -5.78 -13.50
CA GLY A 102 -7.40 -4.87 -14.64
C GLY A 102 -8.75 -4.40 -15.18
N THR A 103 -9.86 -4.65 -14.48
CA THR A 103 -11.21 -4.20 -14.88
C THR A 103 -11.27 -2.68 -15.00
N HIS A 104 -10.69 -1.95 -14.04
CA HIS A 104 -10.66 -0.49 -14.01
C HIS A 104 -9.82 0.08 -15.17
N VAL A 105 -8.69 -0.58 -15.50
CA VAL A 105 -7.86 -0.21 -16.67
C VAL A 105 -8.65 -0.42 -17.95
N ARG A 106 -9.39 -1.52 -18.05
CA ARG A 106 -10.23 -1.80 -19.22
C ARG A 106 -11.32 -0.73 -19.36
N ALA A 107 -12.05 -0.45 -18.28
CA ALA A 107 -13.11 0.56 -18.27
C ALA A 107 -12.55 1.95 -18.62
N TYR A 108 -11.33 2.25 -18.16
CA TYR A 108 -10.65 3.47 -18.51
C TYR A 108 -10.28 3.52 -20.01
N PHE A 109 -9.56 2.55 -20.54
CA PHE A 109 -9.05 2.67 -21.92
C PHE A 109 -10.05 2.35 -23.02
N PHE A 110 -11.06 1.51 -22.77
CA PHE A 110 -11.89 0.93 -23.83
C PHE A 110 -13.35 1.37 -23.81
N ASP A 111 -13.85 1.94 -22.71
CA ASP A 111 -15.27 2.34 -22.63
C ASP A 111 -15.51 3.81 -23.04
N GLY A 112 -14.54 4.43 -23.72
CA GLY A 112 -14.74 5.68 -24.47
C GLY A 112 -15.04 6.93 -23.62
N ASN A 113 -14.49 6.99 -22.41
CA ASN A 113 -14.82 8.03 -21.44
C ASN A 113 -14.07 9.36 -21.71
N GLU A 114 -14.78 10.49 -21.58
CA GLU A 114 -14.16 11.82 -21.52
C GLU A 114 -13.54 12.03 -20.14
N PHE A 115 -12.24 12.35 -20.11
CA PHE A 115 -11.48 12.35 -18.87
C PHE A 115 -11.19 13.75 -18.35
N HIS A 116 -11.70 14.00 -17.16
CA HIS A 116 -11.64 15.29 -16.48
C HIS A 116 -10.64 15.27 -15.30
N TRP A 117 -9.46 14.66 -15.50
CA TRP A 117 -8.45 14.36 -14.47
C TRP A 117 -8.13 15.51 -13.54
N PHE A 118 -8.05 16.74 -14.04
CA PHE A 118 -7.69 17.91 -13.22
C PHE A 118 -8.80 18.96 -13.14
N GLN A 119 -9.93 18.71 -13.78
CA GLN A 119 -11.07 19.63 -13.75
C GLN A 119 -11.84 19.45 -12.44
N PRO A 120 -12.04 20.52 -11.66
CA PRO A 120 -12.80 20.47 -10.42
C PRO A 120 -14.19 19.83 -10.58
N MET A 121 -14.65 19.08 -9.58
CA MET A 121 -15.97 18.42 -9.55
C MET A 121 -17.11 19.40 -9.79
N ARG A 122 -17.00 20.63 -9.27
CA ARG A 122 -17.99 21.69 -9.47
C ARG A 122 -18.15 22.10 -10.94
N GLU A 123 -17.16 21.77 -11.77
CA GLU A 123 -17.14 22.09 -13.20
C GLU A 123 -17.50 20.87 -14.05
N TRP A 124 -17.77 19.71 -13.45
CA TRP A 124 -18.17 18.52 -14.19
C TRP A 124 -19.57 18.68 -14.78
N PRO A 125 -19.78 18.28 -16.04
CA PRO A 125 -21.10 18.32 -16.64
C PRO A 125 -22.10 17.42 -15.88
N PRO A 126 -23.35 17.86 -15.64
CA PRO A 126 -24.34 17.06 -14.92
C PRO A 126 -24.56 15.67 -15.54
N GLU A 127 -24.53 15.56 -16.86
CA GLU A 127 -24.64 14.32 -17.62
C GLU A 127 -23.48 13.35 -17.37
N LEU A 128 -22.30 13.85 -17.01
CA LEU A 128 -21.15 13.04 -16.63
C LEU A 128 -21.34 12.51 -15.21
N VAL A 129 -21.79 13.36 -14.29
CA VAL A 129 -22.05 12.97 -12.89
C VAL A 129 -23.18 11.93 -12.80
N ALA A 130 -24.20 12.05 -13.64
CA ALA A 130 -25.30 11.10 -13.73
C ALA A 130 -24.88 9.70 -14.24
N LYS A 131 -23.72 9.58 -14.91
CA LYS A 131 -23.17 8.30 -15.36
C LYS A 131 -22.34 7.58 -14.30
N ILE A 132 -22.01 8.25 -13.19
CA ILE A 132 -21.20 7.64 -12.15
C ILE A 132 -22.06 6.64 -11.37
N ASP A 133 -21.69 5.37 -11.45
CA ASP A 133 -22.34 4.32 -10.68
C ASP A 133 -21.84 4.34 -9.22
N LEU A 134 -22.68 4.86 -8.32
CA LEU A 134 -22.44 4.91 -6.88
C LEU A 134 -22.63 3.55 -6.20
N GLU A 135 -23.31 2.61 -6.85
CA GLU A 135 -23.64 1.29 -6.31
C GLU A 135 -22.68 0.20 -6.79
N SER A 136 -21.85 0.52 -7.80
CA SER A 136 -20.84 -0.37 -8.35
C SER A 136 -20.06 -1.04 -7.22
N GLN A 137 -20.02 -2.36 -7.21
CA GLN A 137 -19.21 -3.11 -6.28
C GLN A 137 -17.88 -3.49 -6.93
N PRO A 138 -16.76 -3.45 -6.18
CA PRO A 138 -15.49 -3.96 -6.67
C PRO A 138 -15.61 -5.45 -7.00
N VAL A 139 -14.91 -5.89 -8.05
CA VAL A 139 -14.93 -7.31 -8.46
C VAL A 139 -14.01 -8.13 -7.55
N ASN A 140 -12.92 -7.53 -7.10
CA ASN A 140 -11.91 -8.16 -6.27
C ASN A 140 -12.47 -8.59 -4.90
N ILE A 141 -11.87 -9.66 -4.38
CA ILE A 141 -12.33 -10.32 -3.15
C ILE A 141 -12.00 -9.44 -1.94
N HIS A 142 -10.85 -8.77 -1.96
CA HIS A 142 -10.34 -8.03 -0.80
C HIS A 142 -11.13 -6.76 -0.48
N ASN A 143 -11.91 -6.21 -1.42
CA ASN A 143 -12.78 -5.06 -1.16
C ASN A 143 -14.24 -5.41 -0.89
N GLN A 144 -14.58 -6.70 -0.90
CA GLN A 144 -15.90 -7.14 -0.47
C GLN A 144 -16.15 -6.77 1.01
N PRO A 145 -17.36 -6.27 1.35
CA PRO A 145 -17.71 -5.93 2.72
C PRO A 145 -17.46 -7.11 3.68
N GLY A 146 -16.80 -6.84 4.81
CA GLY A 146 -16.46 -7.85 5.82
C GLY A 146 -15.13 -8.58 5.59
N VAL A 147 -14.80 -8.94 4.34
CA VAL A 147 -13.51 -9.56 3.99
C VAL A 147 -12.37 -8.57 4.23
N ASN A 148 -12.53 -7.32 3.75
CA ASN A 148 -11.57 -6.25 3.96
C ASN A 148 -11.20 -6.09 5.45
N LYS A 149 -12.22 -6.08 6.33
CA LYS A 149 -12.01 -5.93 7.78
C LYS A 149 -11.21 -7.10 8.38
N ALA A 150 -11.43 -8.32 7.89
CA ALA A 150 -10.68 -9.50 8.32
C ALA A 150 -9.21 -9.42 7.85
N PHE A 151 -8.97 -9.07 6.58
CA PHE A 151 -7.62 -8.88 6.05
C PHE A 151 -6.86 -7.77 6.75
N LYS A 152 -7.49 -6.63 7.05
CA LYS A 152 -6.87 -5.54 7.81
C LYS A 152 -6.41 -6.01 9.20
N LYS A 153 -7.21 -6.81 9.90
CA LYS A 153 -6.84 -7.39 11.20
C LYS A 153 -5.71 -8.42 11.08
N ALA A 154 -5.78 -9.29 10.06
CA ALA A 154 -4.74 -10.29 9.81
C ALA A 154 -3.40 -9.61 9.49
N GLY A 155 -3.42 -8.55 8.68
CA GLY A 155 -2.27 -7.71 8.39
C GLY A 155 -1.66 -7.07 9.65
N ASP A 156 -2.49 -6.46 10.50
CA ASP A 156 -2.02 -5.86 11.77
C ASP A 156 -1.36 -6.91 12.69
N LEU A 157 -1.96 -8.11 12.80
CA LEU A 157 -1.38 -9.23 13.57
C LEU A 157 -0.06 -9.72 12.97
N LEU A 158 0.02 -9.83 11.65
CA LEU A 158 1.25 -10.21 10.96
C LEU A 158 2.36 -9.17 11.20
N ILE A 159 2.04 -7.88 11.11
CA ILE A 159 2.97 -6.78 11.37
C ILE A 159 3.53 -6.87 12.79
N GLY A 160 2.66 -6.97 13.79
CA GLY A 160 3.09 -7.08 15.19
C GLY A 160 3.87 -8.36 15.47
N GLY A 161 3.38 -9.51 15.00
CA GLY A 161 4.00 -10.81 15.23
C GLY A 161 5.37 -10.94 14.56
N VAL A 162 5.43 -10.68 13.25
CA VAL A 162 6.64 -10.90 12.45
C VAL A 162 7.65 -9.77 12.63
N PHE A 163 7.22 -8.51 12.60
CA PHE A 163 8.15 -7.37 12.54
C PHE A 163 8.43 -6.71 13.89
N VAL A 164 7.70 -7.09 14.95
CA VAL A 164 7.98 -6.63 16.32
C VAL A 164 8.37 -7.77 17.23
N LEU A 165 7.51 -8.78 17.40
CA LEU A 165 7.78 -9.85 18.37
C LEU A 165 8.93 -10.76 17.92
N LEU A 166 8.93 -11.22 16.67
CA LEU A 166 9.95 -12.14 16.16
C LEU A 166 11.40 -11.60 16.29
N PRO A 167 11.75 -10.36 15.90
CA PRO A 167 13.11 -9.85 16.10
C PRO A 167 13.50 -9.72 17.58
N LEU A 168 12.56 -9.37 18.46
CA LEU A 168 12.81 -9.33 19.91
C LEU A 168 13.09 -10.74 20.47
N LEU A 169 12.30 -11.73 20.06
CA LEU A 169 12.51 -13.12 20.45
C LEU A 169 13.84 -13.66 19.91
N ALA A 170 14.21 -13.34 18.67
CA ALA A 170 15.47 -13.78 18.06
C ALA A 170 16.71 -13.23 18.76
N MET A 171 16.62 -12.05 19.40
CA MET A 171 17.69 -11.54 20.26
C MET A 171 17.81 -12.32 21.57
N ARG A 172 16.71 -12.89 22.07
CA ARG A 172 16.68 -13.62 23.34
C ARG A 172 17.10 -15.08 23.21
N PHE A 173 16.76 -15.72 22.09
CA PHE A 173 17.00 -17.15 21.87
C PHE A 173 18.11 -17.41 20.83
N ARG A 174 18.95 -18.41 21.07
CA ARG A 174 20.08 -18.80 20.19
C ARG A 174 19.71 -19.81 19.10
N ASN A 175 18.44 -19.85 18.70
CA ASN A 175 17.99 -20.79 17.67
C ASN A 175 18.35 -20.25 16.27
N LYS A 176 19.14 -21.01 15.49
CA LYS A 176 19.61 -20.61 14.14
C LYS A 176 18.45 -20.32 13.17
N TRP A 177 17.36 -21.08 13.23
CA TRP A 177 16.17 -20.86 12.40
C TRP A 177 15.44 -19.58 12.76
N LEU A 178 15.29 -19.31 14.05
CA LEU A 178 14.67 -18.09 14.53
C LEU A 178 15.49 -16.86 14.10
N GLN A 179 16.81 -16.91 14.23
CA GLN A 179 17.70 -15.84 13.79
C GLN A 179 17.71 -15.65 12.27
N TYR A 180 17.59 -16.75 11.51
CA TYR A 180 17.46 -16.71 10.06
C TYR A 180 16.14 -16.08 9.60
N ALA A 181 15.02 -16.45 10.23
CA ALA A 181 13.69 -15.97 9.84
C ALA A 181 13.35 -14.59 10.43
N ALA A 182 13.94 -14.18 11.55
CA ALA A 182 13.57 -12.92 12.18
C ALA A 182 13.96 -11.70 11.33
N PRO A 183 13.07 -10.71 11.13
CA PRO A 183 13.44 -9.44 10.53
C PRO A 183 14.59 -8.75 11.27
N ASP A 184 15.20 -7.76 10.61
CA ASP A 184 16.14 -6.89 11.29
C ASP A 184 15.42 -6.11 12.41
N ARG A 185 16.05 -5.89 13.56
CA ARG A 185 15.47 -5.10 14.67
C ARG A 185 15.08 -3.67 14.24
N TYR A 186 15.71 -3.13 13.19
CA TYR A 186 15.31 -1.83 12.64
C TYR A 186 13.92 -1.84 11.99
N ALA A 187 13.36 -3.02 11.65
CA ALA A 187 11.98 -3.15 11.18
C ALA A 187 10.96 -2.58 12.19
N ILE A 188 11.26 -2.63 13.49
CA ILE A 188 10.43 -2.04 14.54
C ILE A 188 10.24 -0.54 14.31
N LEU A 189 11.27 0.17 13.81
CA LEU A 189 11.16 1.59 13.49
C LEU A 189 10.17 1.84 12.35
N THR A 190 10.15 0.96 11.34
CA THR A 190 9.15 1.01 10.26
C THR A 190 7.75 0.82 10.82
N VAL A 191 7.56 -0.16 11.71
CA VAL A 191 6.24 -0.39 12.34
C VAL A 191 5.78 0.81 13.15
N ILE A 192 6.68 1.44 13.91
CA ILE A 192 6.36 2.69 14.64
C ILE A 192 5.95 3.80 13.65
N ALA A 193 6.70 3.97 12.56
CA ALA A 193 6.37 4.96 11.54
C ALA A 193 5.01 4.67 10.89
N ILE A 194 4.71 3.40 10.56
CA ILE A 194 3.41 2.96 10.04
C ILE A 194 2.27 3.40 10.97
N VAL A 195 2.39 3.14 12.28
CA VAL A 195 1.36 3.50 13.26
C VAL A 195 1.19 5.01 13.35
N LEU A 196 2.29 5.77 13.47
CA LEU A 196 2.23 7.24 13.58
C LEU A 196 1.65 7.89 12.33
N LEU A 197 2.07 7.45 11.15
CA LEU A 197 1.61 7.98 9.87
C LEU A 197 0.14 7.64 9.64
N ARG A 198 -0.29 6.42 9.97
CA ARG A 198 -1.70 6.05 9.97
C ARG A 198 -2.51 6.97 10.88
N SER A 199 -2.05 7.23 12.10
CA SER A 199 -2.76 8.13 13.02
C SER A 199 -2.85 9.54 12.47
N LEU A 200 -1.78 10.05 11.85
CA LEU A 200 -1.76 11.35 11.19
C LEU A 200 -2.73 11.42 10.01
N THR A 201 -2.70 10.44 9.10
CA THR A 201 -3.58 10.43 7.91
C THR A 201 -5.05 10.33 8.30
N HIS A 202 -5.40 9.53 9.31
CA HIS A 202 -6.76 9.49 9.85
C HIS A 202 -7.19 10.81 10.49
N ALA A 203 -6.32 11.44 11.30
CA ALA A 203 -6.63 12.73 11.91
C ALA A 203 -6.86 13.83 10.86
N LEU A 204 -6.04 13.86 9.81
CA LEU A 204 -6.18 14.78 8.69
C LEU A 204 -7.45 14.48 7.87
N GLY A 205 -7.76 13.21 7.63
CA GLY A 205 -8.98 12.79 6.95
C GLY A 205 -10.25 13.20 7.69
N SER A 206 -10.33 12.94 8.99
CA SER A 206 -11.47 13.37 9.82
C SER A 206 -11.58 14.90 9.90
N TRP A 207 -10.45 15.60 9.96
CA TRP A 207 -10.46 17.06 9.88
C TRP A 207 -11.01 17.54 8.53
N GLU A 208 -10.54 16.99 7.41
CA GLU A 208 -11.02 17.36 6.08
C GLU A 208 -12.52 17.07 5.91
N GLU A 209 -13.00 15.88 6.30
CA GLU A 209 -14.42 15.53 6.30
C GLU A 209 -15.27 16.53 7.10
N SER A 210 -14.76 17.03 8.23
CA SER A 210 -15.46 18.05 9.02
C SER A 210 -15.56 19.41 8.34
N GLN A 211 -14.67 19.70 7.37
CA GLN A 211 -14.64 20.99 6.66
C GLN A 211 -15.47 20.95 5.37
N VAL A 212 -15.42 19.85 4.63
CA VAL A 212 -16.02 19.77 3.27
C VAL A 212 -17.16 18.75 3.13
N GLY A 213 -17.45 17.96 4.18
CA GLY A 213 -18.40 16.85 4.11
C GLY A 213 -17.79 15.61 3.44
N THR A 214 -18.58 14.54 3.27
CA THR A 214 -18.12 13.34 2.59
C THR A 214 -18.27 13.45 1.07
N LEU A 215 -17.48 12.68 0.32
CA LEU A 215 -17.66 12.56 -1.13
C LEU A 215 -19.07 12.10 -1.48
N ARG A 216 -19.65 11.19 -0.68
CA ARG A 216 -20.99 10.67 -0.87
C ARG A 216 -22.05 11.76 -0.73
N ASP A 217 -21.99 12.56 0.35
CA ASP A 217 -22.94 13.67 0.57
C ASP A 217 -22.92 14.63 -0.62
N LEU A 218 -21.72 14.91 -1.14
CA LEU A 218 -21.53 15.77 -2.30
C LEU A 218 -22.19 15.17 -3.55
N MET A 219 -21.96 13.88 -3.82
CA MET A 219 -22.51 13.22 -5.00
C MET A 219 -24.04 13.07 -4.93
N GLU A 220 -24.58 12.79 -3.76
CA GLU A 220 -26.04 12.76 -3.52
C GLU A 220 -26.65 14.16 -3.74
N ALA A 221 -25.99 15.23 -3.28
CA ALA A 221 -26.44 16.59 -3.54
C ALA A 221 -26.42 16.96 -5.04
N PHE A 222 -25.41 16.50 -5.79
CA PHE A 222 -25.37 16.66 -7.25
C PHE A 222 -26.53 15.92 -7.93
N HIS A 223 -26.78 14.67 -7.56
CA HIS A 223 -27.89 13.88 -8.12
C HIS A 223 -29.26 14.50 -7.79
N ALA A 224 -29.42 15.10 -6.62
CA ALA A 224 -30.65 15.78 -6.22
C ALA A 224 -30.85 17.17 -6.85
N GLY A 225 -29.88 17.66 -7.64
CA GLY A 225 -29.90 19.04 -8.16
C GLY A 225 -29.72 20.11 -7.07
N GLN A 226 -29.28 19.71 -5.88
CA GLN A 226 -29.06 20.56 -4.69
C GLN A 226 -27.59 20.99 -4.56
N ALA A 227 -26.79 20.82 -5.61
CA ALA A 227 -25.38 21.18 -5.62
C ALA A 227 -25.10 22.64 -5.24
N GLY A 228 -26.09 23.54 -5.43
CA GLY A 228 -26.01 24.95 -5.05
C GLY A 228 -25.76 25.19 -3.55
N ASP A 229 -26.26 24.33 -2.67
CA ASP A 229 -26.07 24.47 -1.22
C ASP A 229 -24.70 23.94 -0.77
N HIS A 230 -24.16 22.94 -1.46
CA HIS A 230 -22.78 22.45 -1.30
C HIS A 230 -21.75 23.28 -2.07
N ALA A 231 -22.20 24.22 -2.91
CA ALA A 231 -21.33 25.07 -3.72
C ALA A 231 -20.43 25.97 -2.85
N ALA A 232 -20.84 26.31 -1.62
CA ALA A 232 -20.00 27.10 -0.70
C ALA A 232 -18.76 26.31 -0.21
N ALA A 233 -18.90 25.00 0.06
CA ALA A 233 -17.77 24.14 0.41
C ALA A 233 -16.83 23.94 -0.79
N LEU A 234 -17.41 23.69 -1.98
CA LEU A 234 -16.67 23.59 -3.25
C LEU A 234 -16.07 24.94 -3.73
N ALA A 235 -16.62 26.07 -3.28
CA ALA A 235 -16.13 27.41 -3.62
C ALA A 235 -14.78 27.70 -2.98
N THR A 236 -14.43 27.02 -1.88
CA THR A 236 -13.08 27.11 -1.28
C THR A 236 -11.99 26.44 -2.13
N GLY A 237 -12.35 25.77 -3.22
CA GLY A 237 -11.42 25.06 -4.11
C GLY A 237 -10.91 23.74 -3.54
N ARG A 238 -11.36 23.37 -2.33
CA ARG A 238 -11.06 22.10 -1.68
C ARG A 238 -12.16 21.11 -2.00
N GLU A 239 -11.79 19.97 -2.55
CA GLU A 239 -12.73 18.86 -2.76
C GLU A 239 -12.58 17.83 -1.64
N PRO A 240 -13.66 17.12 -1.28
CA PRO A 240 -13.52 15.94 -0.44
C PRO A 240 -12.56 14.98 -1.12
N GLY A 241 -11.52 14.58 -0.39
CA GLY A 241 -10.54 13.64 -0.88
C GLY A 241 -11.21 12.30 -1.23
N ALA A 242 -10.86 11.71 -2.38
CA ALA A 242 -11.37 10.40 -2.82
C ALA A 242 -10.99 9.22 -1.89
N ILE A 243 -10.13 9.45 -0.88
CA ILE A 243 -9.53 8.45 0.02
C ILE A 243 -10.14 8.57 1.43
N SER A 244 -11.15 9.42 1.68
CA SER A 244 -11.71 9.51 3.04
C SER A 244 -12.22 8.15 3.55
N SER A 245 -12.72 7.29 2.64
CA SER A 245 -13.07 5.89 2.90
C SER A 245 -11.88 4.91 2.93
N ASN A 246 -10.68 5.31 2.47
CA ASN A 246 -9.58 4.38 2.21
C ASN A 246 -8.19 4.83 2.68
N LEU A 247 -8.13 5.61 3.76
CA LEU A 247 -6.88 6.06 4.40
C LEU A 247 -5.94 4.91 4.82
N SER A 248 -6.42 3.67 4.79
CA SER A 248 -5.62 2.46 4.99
C SER A 248 -4.56 2.23 3.91
N GLU A 249 -4.71 2.78 2.70
CA GLU A 249 -3.74 2.57 1.60
C GLU A 249 -2.33 3.08 1.96
N PHE A 250 -2.25 4.21 2.66
CA PHE A 250 -0.97 4.74 3.16
C PHE A 250 -0.25 3.77 4.10
N ARG A 251 -1.00 3.01 4.90
CA ARG A 251 -0.46 1.99 5.79
C ARG A 251 0.03 0.79 4.98
N GLU A 252 -0.75 0.40 3.97
CA GLU A 252 -0.51 -0.80 3.16
C GLU A 252 0.73 -0.65 2.28
N LEU A 253 0.95 0.53 1.67
CA LEU A 253 2.20 0.88 0.99
C LEU A 253 3.44 0.61 1.86
N ASN A 254 3.43 1.08 3.11
CA ASN A 254 4.57 0.89 4.02
C ASN A 254 4.72 -0.56 4.47
N PHE A 255 3.61 -1.27 4.63
CA PHE A 255 3.64 -2.68 4.97
C PHE A 255 4.24 -3.52 3.84
N TYR A 256 3.83 -3.30 2.59
CA TYR A 256 4.41 -3.96 1.42
C TYR A 256 5.89 -3.62 1.28
N TYR A 257 6.28 -2.36 1.51
CA TYR A 257 7.68 -1.95 1.49
C TYR A 257 8.50 -2.72 2.54
N LEU A 258 7.98 -2.84 3.76
CA LEU A 258 8.65 -3.56 4.84
C LEU A 258 8.81 -5.06 4.50
N LEU A 259 7.78 -5.67 3.92
CA LEU A 259 7.81 -7.06 3.46
C LEU A 259 8.86 -7.25 2.35
N LEU A 260 8.90 -6.34 1.36
CA LEU A 260 9.90 -6.32 0.30
C LEU A 260 11.33 -6.27 0.87
N VAL A 261 11.63 -5.32 1.76
CA VAL A 261 12.96 -5.17 2.37
C VAL A 261 13.36 -6.42 3.14
N TYR A 262 12.41 -7.00 3.89
CA TYR A 262 12.65 -8.23 4.64
C TYR A 262 12.94 -9.43 3.73
N CYS A 263 12.11 -9.67 2.72
CA CYS A 263 12.30 -10.76 1.77
C CYS A 263 13.61 -10.59 0.99
N ALA A 264 13.95 -9.37 0.56
CA ALA A 264 15.22 -9.08 -0.09
C ALA A 264 16.41 -9.40 0.85
N GLY A 265 16.31 -9.05 2.12
CA GLY A 265 17.30 -9.42 3.14
C GLY A 265 17.49 -10.92 3.27
N LEU A 266 16.40 -11.70 3.29
CA LEU A 266 16.47 -13.18 3.36
C LEU A 266 17.07 -13.82 2.11
N VAL A 267 16.75 -13.29 0.93
CA VAL A 267 17.18 -13.85 -0.35
C VAL A 267 18.64 -13.52 -0.66
N PHE A 268 19.05 -12.27 -0.43
CA PHE A 268 20.34 -11.76 -0.90
C PHE A 268 21.39 -11.63 0.19
N CYS A 269 20.99 -11.42 1.45
CA CYS A 269 21.93 -11.09 2.52
C CYS A 269 22.10 -12.22 3.56
N ARG A 270 21.28 -13.28 3.51
CA ARG A 270 21.31 -14.37 4.50
C ARG A 270 21.53 -15.73 3.86
N ARG A 271 22.44 -16.50 4.46
CA ARG A 271 22.65 -17.92 4.17
C ARG A 271 21.60 -18.76 4.90
N SER A 272 21.18 -19.85 4.25
CA SER A 272 20.19 -20.75 4.84
C SER A 272 20.82 -21.57 5.96
N PRO A 273 20.15 -21.81 7.11
CA PRO A 273 20.64 -22.71 8.15
C PRO A 273 20.84 -24.16 7.68
N LEU A 274 20.24 -24.52 6.56
CA LEU A 274 20.38 -25.84 5.93
C LEU A 274 21.62 -25.95 5.04
N GLU A 275 22.27 -24.84 4.70
CA GLU A 275 23.53 -24.91 3.97
C GLU A 275 24.61 -25.42 4.94
N PRO A 276 25.39 -26.45 4.54
CA PRO A 276 26.49 -26.92 5.37
C PRO A 276 27.43 -25.74 5.63
N GLU A 277 27.90 -25.61 6.87
CA GLU A 277 28.99 -24.71 7.17
C GLU A 277 30.15 -25.16 6.27
N ASP A 278 30.56 -24.30 5.33
CA ASP A 278 31.74 -24.57 4.52
C ASP A 278 32.84 -24.89 5.53
N VAL A 279 33.28 -26.15 5.58
CA VAL A 279 34.41 -26.57 6.39
C VAL A 279 35.61 -25.96 5.70
N SER A 280 35.78 -24.65 5.82
CA SER A 280 37.00 -23.94 5.47
C SER A 280 38.02 -24.28 6.54
N GLY A 281 38.35 -25.57 6.65
CA GLY A 281 39.63 -26.02 7.11
C GLY A 281 40.62 -25.66 6.03
N GLU A 282 41.03 -24.39 5.98
CA GLU A 282 42.45 -24.19 5.78
C GLU A 282 43.09 -24.74 7.07
N PRO A 283 43.83 -25.86 7.02
CA PRO A 283 44.71 -26.16 8.13
C PRO A 283 45.55 -24.91 8.31
N SER A 284 45.48 -24.30 9.50
CA SER A 284 46.45 -23.30 9.89
C SER A 284 47.81 -23.96 9.70
N SER A 285 48.50 -23.61 8.62
CA SER A 285 49.88 -23.99 8.42
C SER A 285 50.63 -23.30 9.55
N GLU A 286 50.91 -24.07 10.60
CA GLU A 286 51.88 -23.72 11.61
C GLU A 286 53.16 -23.26 10.92
N ALA A 287 53.63 -22.08 11.31
CA ALA A 287 55.02 -21.69 11.29
C ALA A 287 55.31 -20.97 12.61
#